data_AF-A0A0F9ETQ2-F1
#
_entry.id   AF-A0A0F9ETQ2-F1
#
_cell.length_a   1.000
_cell.length_b   1.000
_cell.length_c   1.000
_cell.angle_alpha   90.00
_cell.angle_beta   90.00
_cell.angle_gamma   90.00
#
_symmetry.space_group_name_H-M   'P 1'
#
loop_
_entity.id
_entity.type
_entity.pdbx_description
1 polymer ?
#
loop_
_entity_poly.entity_id
_entity_poly.type
_entity_poly.pdbx_seq_one_letter_code
_entity_poly.pdbx_strand_id
1 'polypeptide(L)'
;ASAALDILVARVRELDVKQTFTLRQLQEEQRPWVQHNFGDRPDWMPLLGVMEELGELAHAHIKQAQGIRTREDHDANGQDAVADVVIFLADYCSARGWDLHDCVERTWAKVKQRDWKADPEGAALAQREGK
;
A
#
# COMPACT_ATOMS: atom_id res chain seq x y z
N ALA A 1 9.05 29.73 35.41
CA ALA A 1 9.66 28.73 34.50
C ALA A 1 8.67 27.66 34.01
N SER A 2 7.54 27.39 34.69
CA SER A 2 6.65 26.28 34.27
C SER A 2 5.79 26.60 33.05
N ALA A 3 5.13 27.77 32.97
CA ALA A 3 4.16 28.03 31.90
C ALA A 3 4.74 27.95 30.47
N ALA A 4 5.98 28.38 30.26
CA ALA A 4 6.64 28.27 28.95
C ALA A 4 7.00 26.81 28.60
N LEU A 5 7.38 26.01 29.59
CA LEU A 5 7.66 24.58 29.42
C LEU A 5 6.35 23.80 29.18
N ASP A 6 5.27 24.17 29.88
CA ASP A 6 3.95 23.58 29.73
C ASP A 6 3.35 23.89 28.34
N ILE A 7 3.55 25.12 27.81
CA ILE A 7 3.18 25.49 26.43
C ILE A 7 4.03 24.73 25.40
N LEU A 8 5.32 24.53 25.67
CA LEU A 8 6.20 23.79 24.77
C LEU A 8 5.83 22.31 24.74
N VAL A 9 5.54 21.70 25.90
CA VAL A 9 5.08 20.30 26.01
C VAL A 9 3.70 20.13 25.39
N ALA A 10 2.80 21.10 25.55
CA ALA A 10 1.50 21.11 24.88
C ALA A 10 1.65 21.20 23.35
N ARG A 11 2.53 22.08 22.85
CA ARG A 11 2.85 22.17 21.41
C ARG A 11 3.50 20.91 20.85
N VAL A 12 4.39 20.26 21.60
CA VAL A 12 5.00 18.97 21.19
C VAL A 12 3.94 17.86 21.16
N ARG A 13 2.94 17.90 22.05
CA ARG A 13 1.81 16.96 22.06
C ARG A 13 0.78 17.24 20.96
N GLU A 14 0.62 18.49 20.53
CA GLU A 14 -0.25 18.87 19.40
C GLU A 14 0.37 18.60 18.03
N LEU A 15 1.68 18.34 17.95
CA LEU A 15 2.38 18.03 16.71
C LEU A 15 2.35 16.54 16.33
N ASP A 16 1.73 15.67 17.13
CA ASP A 16 1.43 14.28 16.76
C ASP A 16 0.13 14.20 15.92
N VAL A 17 0.03 15.07 14.92
CA VAL A 17 -0.92 14.87 13.83
C VAL A 17 -0.39 13.65 13.08
N LYS A 18 -1.02 12.49 13.23
CA LYS A 18 -0.78 11.33 12.36
C LYS A 18 -0.79 11.81 10.92
N GLN A 19 0.40 11.96 10.33
CA GLN A 19 0.54 12.43 8.97
C GLN A 19 -0.06 11.37 8.06
N THR A 20 -1.21 11.69 7.47
CA THR A 20 -1.84 10.86 6.45
C THR A 20 -1.31 11.30 5.09
N PHE A 21 -0.91 10.35 4.27
CA PHE A 21 -0.48 10.61 2.90
C PHE A 21 -1.40 9.93 1.89
N THR A 22 -1.39 10.45 0.66
CA THR A 22 -2.04 9.84 -0.51
C THR A 22 -1.12 8.83 -1.18
N LEU A 23 -1.67 7.92 -2.00
CA LEU A 23 -0.86 6.98 -2.78
C LEU A 23 0.13 7.70 -3.71
N ARG A 24 -0.23 8.91 -4.16
CA ARG A 24 0.65 9.75 -4.97
C ARG A 24 1.85 10.25 -4.16
N GLN A 25 1.60 10.78 -2.95
CA GLN A 25 2.67 11.23 -2.05
C GLN A 25 3.61 10.07 -1.68
N LEU A 26 3.07 8.89 -1.37
CA LEU A 26 3.88 7.68 -1.16
C LEU A 26 4.81 7.44 -2.34
N GLN A 27 4.27 7.40 -3.56
CA GLN A 27 5.06 7.14 -4.77
C GLN A 27 6.12 8.23 -5.03
N GLU A 28 5.78 9.50 -4.79
CA GLU A 28 6.69 10.64 -4.97
C GLU A 28 7.86 10.63 -3.98
N GLU A 29 7.62 10.28 -2.72
CA GLU A 29 8.63 10.17 -1.66
C GLU A 29 9.51 8.92 -1.84
N GLN A 30 8.89 7.81 -2.23
CA GLN A 30 9.55 6.52 -2.36
C GLN A 30 10.50 6.46 -3.57
N ARG A 31 10.15 7.10 -4.69
CA ARG A 31 10.94 7.07 -5.92
C ARG A 31 12.41 7.52 -5.76
N PRO A 32 12.73 8.70 -5.17
CA PRO A 32 14.13 9.09 -4.96
C PRO A 32 14.87 8.17 -3.97
N TRP A 33 14.17 7.63 -2.96
CA TRP A 33 14.75 6.65 -2.04
C TRP A 33 15.14 5.36 -2.78
N VAL A 34 14.26 4.86 -3.66
CA VAL A 34 14.56 3.70 -4.52
C VAL A 34 15.77 3.96 -5.41
N GLN A 35 15.80 5.09 -6.11
CA GLN A 35 16.91 5.41 -7.01
C GLN A 35 18.23 5.46 -6.26
N HIS A 36 18.24 6.02 -5.05
CA HIS A 36 19.43 6.09 -4.21
C HIS A 36 19.95 4.71 -3.78
N ASN A 37 19.06 3.82 -3.35
CA ASN A 37 19.44 2.54 -2.75
C ASN A 37 19.67 1.42 -3.76
N PHE A 38 18.94 1.43 -4.89
CA PHE A 38 18.93 0.32 -5.84
C PHE A 38 19.39 0.71 -7.25
N GLY A 39 19.50 2.00 -7.55
CA GLY A 39 19.90 2.49 -8.87
C GLY A 39 18.99 2.04 -10.00
N ASP A 40 19.56 1.94 -11.20
CA ASP A 40 18.83 1.52 -12.39
C ASP A 40 18.59 0.01 -12.37
N ARG A 41 17.32 -0.39 -12.53
CA ARG A 41 16.90 -1.79 -12.51
C ARG A 41 15.73 -2.03 -13.47
N PRO A 42 15.56 -3.26 -13.96
CA PRO A 42 14.43 -3.57 -14.83
C PRO A 42 13.09 -3.45 -14.09
N ASP A 43 12.06 -3.05 -14.84
CA ASP A 43 10.72 -2.78 -14.32
C ASP A 43 9.99 -4.00 -13.73
N TRP A 44 10.39 -5.22 -14.12
CA TRP A 44 9.84 -6.45 -13.55
C TRP A 44 10.38 -6.76 -12.15
N MET A 45 11.51 -6.16 -11.73
CA MET A 45 12.10 -6.43 -10.42
C MET A 45 11.17 -6.06 -9.25
N PRO A 46 10.58 -4.85 -9.19
CA PRO A 46 9.61 -4.52 -8.15
C PRO A 46 8.35 -5.38 -8.19
N LEU A 47 7.95 -5.91 -9.35
CA LEU A 47 6.84 -6.87 -9.43
C LEU A 47 7.16 -8.19 -8.68
N LEU A 48 8.42 -8.63 -8.69
CA LEU A 48 8.83 -9.77 -7.87
C LEU A 48 8.78 -9.44 -6.38
N GLY A 49 9.13 -8.21 -5.98
CA GLY A 49 8.95 -7.73 -4.60
C GLY A 49 7.49 -7.81 -4.16
N VAL A 50 6.53 -7.38 -5.01
CA VAL A 50 5.09 -7.55 -4.71
C VAL A 50 4.72 -9.02 -4.42
N MET A 51 5.29 -9.96 -5.18
CA MET A 51 5.01 -11.39 -4.99
C MET A 51 5.64 -11.96 -3.72
N GLU A 52 6.83 -11.48 -3.36
CA GLU A 52 7.52 -11.83 -2.10
C GLU A 52 6.65 -11.44 -0.90
N GLU A 53 6.23 -10.18 -0.84
CA GLU A 53 5.42 -9.66 0.28
C GLU A 53 4.02 -10.29 0.35
N LEU A 54 3.42 -10.59 -0.80
CA LEU A 54 2.17 -11.34 -0.83
C LEU A 54 2.35 -12.77 -0.29
N GLY A 55 3.51 -13.39 -0.53
CA GLY A 55 3.89 -14.67 0.04
C GLY A 55 4.09 -14.58 1.56
N GLU A 56 4.69 -13.51 2.06
CA GLU A 56 4.84 -13.25 3.50
C GLU A 56 3.48 -13.09 4.19
N LEU A 57 2.56 -12.33 3.59
CA LEU A 57 1.18 -12.19 4.06
C LEU A 57 0.47 -13.56 4.14
N ALA A 58 0.60 -14.38 3.09
CA ALA A 58 0.03 -15.72 3.09
C ALA A 58 0.65 -16.61 4.17
N HIS A 59 1.97 -16.54 4.37
CA HIS A 59 2.68 -17.26 5.42
C HIS A 59 2.20 -16.85 6.81
N ALA A 60 2.07 -15.55 7.10
CA ALA A 60 1.56 -15.05 8.37
C ALA A 60 0.17 -15.61 8.67
N HIS A 61 -0.74 -15.54 7.69
CA HIS A 61 -2.10 -16.06 7.82
C HIS A 61 -2.14 -17.59 8.05
N ILE A 62 -1.37 -18.36 7.27
CA ILE A 62 -1.33 -19.83 7.40
C ILE A 62 -0.78 -20.24 8.77
N LYS A 63 0.31 -19.62 9.23
CA LYS A 63 0.91 -19.91 10.54
C LYS A 63 -0.08 -19.64 11.68
N GLN A 64 -0.80 -18.51 11.61
CA GLN A 64 -1.83 -18.15 12.57
C GLN A 64 -2.97 -19.17 12.57
N ALA A 65 -3.51 -19.51 11.40
CA ALA A 65 -4.61 -20.47 11.26
C ALA A 65 -4.24 -21.89 11.73
N GLN A 66 -2.98 -22.29 11.55
CA GLN A 66 -2.45 -23.58 12.01
C GLN A 66 -2.13 -23.61 13.50
N GLY A 67 -2.08 -22.45 14.18
CA GLY A 67 -1.67 -22.37 15.59
C GLY A 67 -0.20 -22.75 15.81
N ILE A 68 0.67 -22.53 14.81
CA ILE A 68 2.11 -22.81 14.90
C ILE A 68 2.92 -21.51 15.03
N ARG A 69 4.19 -21.63 15.45
CA ARG A 69 5.09 -20.47 15.62
C ARG A 69 4.48 -19.37 16.50
N THR A 70 3.83 -19.77 17.60
CA THR A 70 3.03 -18.89 18.48
C THR A 70 3.80 -17.82 19.26
N ARG A 71 5.12 -17.74 19.08
CA ARG A 71 5.97 -16.68 19.63
C ARG A 71 6.16 -15.51 18.66
N GLU A 72 5.79 -15.68 17.39
CA GLU A 72 5.77 -14.61 16.39
C GLU A 72 4.44 -13.84 16.51
N ASP A 73 4.47 -12.53 16.22
CA ASP A 73 3.27 -11.73 16.09
C ASP A 73 2.77 -11.79 14.63
N HIS A 74 1.93 -12.78 14.33
CA HIS A 74 1.44 -13.00 12.97
C HIS A 74 0.53 -11.87 12.47
N ASP A 75 -0.13 -11.12 13.36
CA ASP A 75 -0.97 -9.99 12.95
C ASP A 75 -0.09 -8.80 12.54
N ALA A 76 0.92 -8.47 13.35
CA ALA A 76 1.91 -7.45 13.00
C ALA A 76 2.62 -7.78 11.68
N ASN A 77 3.11 -9.02 11.52
CA ASN A 77 3.75 -9.47 10.27
C ASN A 77 2.80 -9.34 9.06
N GLY A 78 1.51 -9.62 9.24
CA GLY A 78 0.51 -9.46 8.18
C GLY A 78 0.27 -7.99 7.81
N GLN A 79 0.27 -7.09 8.80
CA GLN A 79 0.14 -5.64 8.57
C GLN A 79 1.36 -5.08 7.83
N ASP A 80 2.57 -5.48 8.21
CA ASP A 80 3.81 -5.09 7.54
C ASP A 80 3.82 -5.56 6.08
N ALA A 81 3.52 -6.84 5.83
CA ALA A 81 3.45 -7.39 4.47
C ALA A 81 2.40 -6.68 3.59
N VAL A 82 1.25 -6.27 4.15
CA VAL A 82 0.25 -5.46 3.41
C VAL A 82 0.83 -4.10 3.02
N ALA A 83 1.57 -3.45 3.91
CA ALA A 83 2.21 -2.16 3.62
C ALA A 83 3.29 -2.33 2.53
N ASP A 84 4.12 -3.36 2.64
CA ASP A 84 5.22 -3.61 1.71
C ASP A 84 4.71 -3.97 0.30
N VAL A 85 3.60 -4.72 0.18
CA VAL A 85 2.90 -4.92 -1.10
C VAL A 85 2.58 -3.58 -1.77
N VAL A 86 2.07 -2.60 -1.01
CA VAL A 86 1.71 -1.28 -1.55
C VAL A 86 2.97 -0.48 -1.93
N ILE A 87 4.03 -0.56 -1.14
CA ILE A 87 5.31 0.11 -1.41
C ILE A 87 5.94 -0.44 -2.70
N PHE A 88 6.00 -1.76 -2.87
CA PHE A 88 6.50 -2.38 -4.12
C PHE A 88 5.58 -2.13 -5.32
N LEU A 89 4.26 -1.99 -5.12
CA LEU A 89 3.37 -1.54 -6.19
C LEU A 89 3.64 -0.09 -6.59
N ALA A 90 3.95 0.80 -5.64
CA ALA A 90 4.35 2.18 -5.94
C ALA A 90 5.66 2.23 -6.74
N ASP A 91 6.62 1.40 -6.37
CA ASP A 91 7.87 1.18 -7.10
C ASP A 91 7.62 0.70 -8.54
N TYR A 92 6.81 -0.34 -8.69
CA TYR A 92 6.44 -0.91 -9.98
C TYR A 92 5.76 0.14 -10.87
N CYS A 93 4.83 0.92 -10.31
CA CYS A 93 4.21 2.02 -11.04
C CYS A 93 5.25 3.07 -11.49
N SER A 94 6.18 3.45 -10.61
CA SER A 94 7.26 4.38 -10.96
C SER A 94 8.13 3.86 -12.10
N ALA A 95 8.55 2.58 -12.04
CA ALA A 95 9.36 1.95 -13.08
C ALA A 95 8.63 1.87 -14.44
N ARG A 96 7.29 1.78 -14.43
CA ARG A 96 6.43 1.73 -15.62
C ARG A 96 5.97 3.11 -16.11
N GLY A 97 6.28 4.17 -15.37
CA GLY A 97 5.77 5.52 -15.65
C GLY A 97 4.26 5.68 -15.41
N TRP A 98 3.69 4.88 -14.51
CA TRP A 98 2.29 4.94 -14.11
C TRP A 98 2.13 5.67 -12.80
N ASP A 99 0.99 6.35 -12.64
CA ASP A 99 0.59 6.93 -11.37
C ASP A 99 -0.28 5.94 -10.59
N LEU A 100 0.18 5.53 -9.41
CA LEU A 100 -0.50 4.53 -8.58
C LEU A 100 -1.88 5.03 -8.12
N HIS A 101 -1.97 6.31 -7.73
CA HIS A 101 -3.20 6.91 -7.25
C HIS A 101 -4.28 6.91 -8.34
N ASP A 102 -3.93 7.34 -9.56
CA ASP A 102 -4.82 7.33 -10.71
C ASP A 102 -5.26 5.91 -11.10
N CYS A 103 -4.36 4.93 -11.01
CA CYS A 103 -4.68 3.52 -11.24
C CYS A 103 -5.77 3.02 -10.28
N VAL A 104 -5.63 3.34 -8.98
CA VAL A 104 -6.58 2.95 -7.95
C VAL A 104 -7.89 3.73 -8.11
N GLU A 105 -7.86 5.06 -8.23
CA GLU A 105 -9.06 5.88 -8.35
C GLU A 105 -9.91 5.50 -9.57
N ARG A 106 -9.29 5.31 -10.73
CA ARG A 106 -9.98 4.92 -11.96
C ARG A 106 -10.67 3.56 -11.82
N THR A 107 -10.01 2.61 -11.15
CA THR A 107 -10.57 1.27 -10.94
C THR A 107 -11.69 1.32 -9.92
N TRP A 108 -11.46 2.00 -8.79
CA TRP A 108 -12.45 2.16 -7.73
C TRP A 108 -13.70 2.89 -8.19
N ALA A 109 -13.55 3.95 -9.00
CA ALA A 109 -14.67 4.68 -9.59
C ALA A 109 -15.63 3.77 -10.36
N LYS A 110 -15.11 2.73 -11.03
CA LYS A 110 -15.89 1.71 -11.74
C LYS A 110 -16.44 0.65 -10.79
N VAL A 111 -15.59 0.10 -9.92
CA VAL A 111 -15.93 -1.04 -9.05
C VAL A 111 -17.00 -0.65 -8.03
N LYS A 112 -16.94 0.55 -7.46
CA LYS A 112 -17.89 1.00 -6.42
C LYS A 112 -19.32 1.17 -6.91
N GLN A 113 -19.55 1.17 -8.24
CA GLN A 113 -20.88 1.26 -8.83
C GLN A 113 -21.56 -0.12 -8.98
N ARG A 114 -20.82 -1.21 -8.76
CA ARG A 114 -21.32 -2.57 -9.00
C ARG A 114 -22.20 -3.04 -7.85
N ASP A 115 -23.37 -3.56 -8.17
CA ASP A 115 -24.23 -4.29 -7.24
C ASP A 115 -24.28 -5.77 -7.63
N TRP A 116 -23.41 -6.56 -7.01
CA TRP A 116 -23.29 -7.99 -7.29
C TRP A 116 -24.43 -8.83 -6.71
N LYS A 117 -25.28 -8.26 -5.85
CA LYS A 117 -26.50 -8.96 -5.39
C LYS A 117 -27.61 -8.82 -6.41
N ALA A 118 -27.73 -7.63 -7.01
CA ALA A 118 -28.72 -7.35 -8.06
C ALA A 118 -28.30 -7.91 -9.42
N ASP A 119 -27.01 -7.91 -9.74
CA ASP A 119 -26.44 -8.46 -10.97
C ASP A 119 -25.20 -9.33 -10.65
N PRO A 120 -25.39 -10.61 -10.29
CA PRO A 120 -24.30 -11.53 -9.94
C PRO A 120 -23.36 -11.85 -11.11
N GLU A 121 -23.82 -11.67 -12.35
CA GLU A 121 -23.01 -11.92 -13.55
C GLU A 121 -22.20 -10.68 -13.95
N GLY A 122 -22.68 -9.47 -13.63
CA GLY A 122 -21.94 -8.22 -13.35
C GLY A 122 -20.82 -7.78 -14.31
N ALA A 123 -20.73 -8.36 -15.50
CA ALA A 123 -19.62 -8.16 -16.45
C ALA A 123 -20.01 -7.32 -17.69
N ALA A 124 -21.17 -6.68 -17.73
CA ALA A 124 -21.70 -6.16 -19.00
C ALA A 124 -21.50 -4.67 -19.30
N LEU A 125 -20.87 -3.84 -18.46
CA LEU A 125 -20.72 -2.41 -18.80
C LEU A 125 -19.26 -1.93 -18.89
N ALA A 126 -18.85 -1.76 -20.15
CA ALA A 126 -17.88 -0.78 -20.68
C ALA A 126 -16.40 -1.15 -20.89
N GLN A 127 -16.06 -2.34 -21.41
CA GLN A 127 -14.75 -2.57 -22.09
C GLN A 127 -14.83 -3.53 -23.31
N ARG A 128 -15.83 -3.36 -24.18
CA ARG A 128 -15.77 -3.89 -25.57
C ARG A 128 -15.66 -2.80 -26.64
N GLU A 129 -15.37 -1.56 -26.25
CA GLU A 129 -15.07 -0.50 -27.21
C GLU A 129 -13.62 -0.04 -27.04
N GLY A 130 -12.78 -0.45 -28.00
CA GLY A 130 -11.52 0.23 -28.32
C GLY A 130 -10.27 -0.24 -27.60
N LYS A 131 -9.81 -1.47 -27.87
CA LYS A 131 -8.38 -1.77 -28.13
C LYS A 131 -8.28 -2.99 -29.03
#